data_AF-A0A1D2I5I9-F1
#
_entry.id   AF-A0A1D2I5I9-F1
#
_cell.length_a   1.000
_cell.length_b   1.000
_cell.length_c   1.000
_cell.angle_alpha   90.00
_cell.angle_beta   90.00
_cell.angle_gamma   90.00
#
_symmetry.space_group_name_H-M   'P 1'
#
loop_
_entity.id
_entity.type
_entity.pdbx_description
1 polymer ?
#
loop_
_entity_poly.entity_id
_entity_poly.type
_entity_poly.pdbx_seq_one_letter_code
_entity_poly.pdbx_strand_id
1 'polypeptide(L)'
;MSNRTPLTGCLPGFGRHRGYPPRYGWLRKVYDALRQDPTALRRPDATVVLGVGKSMVPSMAFWSQAFGLVARNGQDLVPTDRAHWLLDEETGADPYLELDASLWLLHWWLVSSEPCHVPTWRYLFGYSPFSRSSRAELQGRLAAAADAAGHRTPAASVLASDIACLVSMYAPGDPTAANIEDELSNPFRTLHLLDPEPPADRTADRSHLVALRRMAGRHCPAPVQAYASLDFAARTASPAAGSISLARLASDPLGPGRLLLTGTADLRRALNQVADRHADLAVVQSGDGEESLVYSRPPVLLAEDVLSGAYPALRSAISRAAQEGSSSSLS
;
A
#
# COMPACT_ATOMS: atom_id res chain seq x y z
N MET A 1 22.35 -12.42 -3.07
CA MET A 1 20.99 -12.04 -2.61
C MET A 1 20.98 -12.16 -1.11
N SER A 2 20.98 -11.04 -0.36
CA SER A 2 20.90 -11.11 1.10
C SER A 2 19.58 -11.75 1.47
N ASN A 3 19.66 -12.97 2.00
CA ASN A 3 18.53 -13.75 2.53
C ASN A 3 18.07 -13.10 3.83
N ARG A 4 17.54 -11.87 3.74
CA ARG A 4 17.00 -11.15 4.90
C ARG A 4 15.86 -11.97 5.46
N THR A 5 15.95 -12.30 6.74
CA THR A 5 14.90 -12.99 7.46
C THR A 5 13.58 -12.25 7.25
N PRO A 6 12.49 -12.96 6.89
CA PRO A 6 11.18 -12.33 6.77
C PRO A 6 10.85 -11.57 8.06
N LEU A 7 10.34 -10.34 7.94
CA LEU A 7 9.91 -9.47 9.06
C LEU A 7 10.99 -8.72 9.86
N THR A 8 12.28 -8.78 9.52
CA THR A 8 13.32 -7.99 10.22
C THR A 8 13.07 -6.48 10.21
N GLY A 9 12.50 -5.93 9.13
CA GLY A 9 12.12 -4.50 9.03
C GLY A 9 10.72 -4.17 9.56
N CYS A 10 10.02 -5.14 10.18
CA CYS A 10 8.70 -4.90 10.76
C CYS A 10 8.77 -4.69 12.26
N LEU A 11 7.93 -3.80 12.77
CA LEU A 11 7.56 -3.77 14.17
C LEU A 11 6.81 -5.08 14.52
N PRO A 12 6.84 -5.55 15.78
CA PRO A 12 6.00 -6.65 16.26
C PRO A 12 4.52 -6.20 16.41
N GLY A 13 3.96 -5.65 15.34
CA GLY A 13 2.70 -4.91 15.26
C GLY A 13 1.45 -5.77 14.99
N PHE A 14 1.39 -7.00 15.50
CA PHE A 14 0.23 -7.88 15.32
C PHE A 14 -0.99 -7.39 16.12
N GLY A 15 -2.19 -7.56 15.57
CA GLY A 15 -3.49 -7.28 16.21
C GLY A 15 -3.82 -5.81 16.42
N ARG A 16 -3.00 -4.88 15.93
CA ARG A 16 -3.13 -3.43 16.23
C ARG A 16 -4.35 -2.78 15.59
N HIS A 17 -4.85 -3.34 14.49
CA HIS A 17 -6.09 -2.94 13.82
C HIS A 17 -7.35 -3.36 14.58
N ARG A 18 -7.25 -4.15 15.66
CA ARG A 18 -8.38 -4.61 16.49
C ARG A 18 -9.50 -5.29 15.70
N GLY A 19 -9.15 -6.03 14.64
CA GLY A 19 -10.10 -6.72 13.76
C GLY A 19 -10.78 -5.85 12.70
N TYR A 20 -10.58 -4.53 12.69
CA TYR A 20 -11.23 -3.64 11.72
C TYR A 20 -10.35 -3.39 10.48
N PRO A 21 -10.79 -3.78 9.27
CA PRO A 21 -10.14 -3.31 8.04
C PRO A 21 -10.34 -1.80 7.86
N PRO A 22 -9.56 -1.13 6.97
CA PRO A 22 -9.81 0.26 6.61
C PRO A 22 -11.22 0.45 6.05
N ARG A 23 -11.80 1.63 6.29
CA ARG A 23 -13.12 2.01 5.78
C ARG A 23 -13.08 3.36 5.06
N TYR A 24 -14.01 3.58 4.14
CA TYR A 24 -14.18 4.85 3.45
C TYR A 24 -14.25 6.02 4.45
N GLY A 25 -13.57 7.11 4.11
CA GLY A 25 -13.50 8.32 4.93
C GLY A 25 -12.64 8.22 6.19
N TRP A 26 -12.20 7.03 6.65
CA TRP A 26 -11.42 6.93 7.89
C TRP A 26 -10.09 7.71 7.81
N LEU A 27 -9.33 7.50 6.74
CA LEU A 27 -8.02 8.15 6.56
C LEU A 27 -8.17 9.68 6.46
N ARG A 28 -9.17 10.14 5.71
CA ARG A 28 -9.50 11.57 5.58
C ARG A 28 -9.90 12.20 6.92
N LYS A 29 -10.80 11.56 7.67
CA LYS A 29 -11.22 12.05 8.99
C LYS A 29 -10.07 12.15 9.98
N VAL A 30 -9.14 11.18 9.98
CA VAL A 30 -7.93 11.25 10.81
C VAL A 30 -7.05 12.42 10.38
N TYR A 31 -6.84 12.58 9.07
CA TYR A 31 -6.07 13.68 8.52
C TYR A 31 -6.63 15.05 8.93
N ASP A 32 -7.94 15.27 8.73
CA ASP A 32 -8.61 16.53 9.07
C ASP A 32 -8.54 16.82 10.58
N ALA A 33 -8.80 15.81 11.42
CA ALA A 33 -8.76 15.96 12.87
C ALA A 33 -7.35 16.33 13.36
N LEU A 34 -6.30 15.67 12.84
CA LEU A 34 -4.92 15.94 13.24
C LEU A 34 -4.35 17.24 12.66
N ARG A 35 -4.88 17.73 11.54
CA ARG A 35 -4.55 19.07 11.02
C ARG A 35 -5.02 20.18 11.95
N GLN A 36 -6.16 19.98 12.60
CA GLN A 36 -6.72 20.96 13.53
C GLN A 36 -6.09 20.83 14.92
N ASP A 37 -5.88 19.60 15.38
CA ASP A 37 -5.37 19.32 16.73
C ASP A 37 -4.55 18.00 16.74
N PRO A 38 -3.22 18.06 16.96
CA PRO A 38 -2.35 16.87 17.06
C PRO A 38 -2.72 15.88 18.19
N THR A 39 -3.60 16.30 19.11
CA THR A 39 -4.10 15.49 20.22
C THR A 39 -5.49 14.90 19.97
N ALA A 40 -6.14 15.23 18.85
CA ALA A 40 -7.55 14.90 18.56
C ALA A 40 -7.92 13.44 18.81
N LEU A 41 -7.04 12.50 18.44
CA LEU A 41 -7.29 11.05 18.56
C LEU A 41 -7.20 10.53 20.01
N ARG A 42 -6.64 11.31 20.94
CA ARG A 42 -6.47 10.92 22.36
C ARG A 42 -7.45 11.63 23.29
N ARG A 43 -8.15 12.66 22.80
CA ARG A 43 -9.11 13.41 23.60
C ARG A 43 -10.36 12.59 23.94
N PRO A 44 -11.05 12.87 25.05
CA PRO A 44 -12.28 12.17 25.43
C PRO A 44 -13.40 12.25 24.37
N ASP A 45 -13.41 13.31 23.56
CA ASP A 45 -14.39 13.57 22.51
C ASP A 45 -13.98 13.05 21.13
N ALA A 46 -12.89 12.28 21.01
CA ALA A 46 -12.40 11.74 19.73
C ALA A 46 -13.49 10.97 18.94
N THR A 47 -14.38 10.26 19.63
CA THR A 47 -15.50 9.53 18.99
C THR A 47 -16.51 10.47 18.35
N VAL A 48 -16.72 11.66 18.92
CA VAL A 48 -17.61 12.69 18.38
C VAL A 48 -16.94 13.36 17.19
N VAL A 49 -15.67 13.76 17.34
CA VAL A 49 -14.87 14.40 16.27
C VAL A 49 -14.80 13.52 15.02
N LEU A 50 -14.54 12.22 15.20
CA LEU A 50 -14.42 11.28 14.07
C LEU A 50 -15.77 10.67 13.64
N GLY A 51 -16.81 10.81 14.45
CA GLY A 51 -18.10 10.16 14.22
C GLY A 51 -17.98 8.64 14.10
N VAL A 52 -17.27 7.99 15.03
CA VAL A 52 -17.08 6.53 15.06
C VAL A 52 -17.18 5.98 16.49
N GLY A 53 -17.36 4.66 16.61
CA GLY A 53 -17.33 3.97 17.89
C GLY A 53 -15.97 4.03 18.59
N LYS A 54 -15.97 3.99 19.92
CA LYS A 54 -14.75 4.03 20.77
C LYS A 54 -13.70 2.98 20.40
N SER A 55 -14.13 1.80 19.97
CA SER A 55 -13.23 0.71 19.57
C SER A 55 -12.49 0.97 18.24
N MET A 56 -13.04 1.83 17.38
CA MET A 56 -12.54 2.10 16.02
C MET A 56 -11.45 3.18 15.99
N VAL A 57 -11.46 4.14 16.92
CA VAL A 57 -10.47 5.24 16.96
C VAL A 57 -9.02 4.71 16.93
N PRO A 58 -8.63 3.70 17.74
CA PRO A 58 -7.29 3.13 17.66
C PRO A 58 -6.97 2.47 16.31
N SER A 59 -7.96 1.86 15.65
CA SER A 59 -7.79 1.25 14.33
C SER A 59 -7.59 2.30 13.24
N MET A 60 -8.32 3.43 13.31
CA MET A 60 -8.14 4.58 12.43
C MET A 60 -6.73 5.16 12.57
N ALA A 61 -6.26 5.35 13.81
CA ALA A 61 -4.91 5.82 14.10
C ALA A 61 -3.84 4.83 13.58
N PHE A 62 -4.07 3.52 13.77
CA PHE A 62 -3.18 2.46 13.31
C PHE A 62 -3.04 2.47 11.79
N TRP A 63 -4.16 2.45 11.05
CA TRP A 63 -4.13 2.42 9.59
C TRP A 63 -3.47 3.67 9.02
N SER A 64 -3.78 4.85 9.56
CA SER A 64 -3.17 6.10 9.10
C SER A 64 -1.63 6.12 9.29
N GLN A 65 -1.13 5.55 10.38
CA GLN A 65 0.31 5.34 10.57
C GLN A 65 0.87 4.27 9.63
N ALA A 66 0.18 3.13 9.49
CA ALA A 66 0.64 2.01 8.67
C ALA A 66 0.72 2.36 7.18
N PHE A 67 -0.16 3.22 6.68
CA PHE A 67 -0.10 3.79 5.33
C PHE A 67 0.96 4.90 5.17
N GLY A 68 1.60 5.33 6.26
CA GLY A 68 2.59 6.41 6.25
C GLY A 68 1.98 7.82 6.11
N LEU A 69 0.68 7.96 6.39
CA LEU A 69 -0.06 9.23 6.32
C LEU A 69 0.06 10.03 7.62
N VAL A 70 0.40 9.36 8.72
CA VAL A 70 0.56 9.97 10.03
C VAL A 70 1.86 9.49 10.65
N ALA A 71 2.64 10.42 11.19
CA ALA A 71 3.87 10.14 11.92
C ALA A 71 3.77 10.59 13.38
N ARG A 72 4.63 10.02 14.23
CA ARG A 72 4.78 10.47 15.61
C ARG A 72 5.69 11.68 15.67
N ASN A 73 5.26 12.71 16.40
CA ASN A 73 6.10 13.85 16.78
C ASN A 73 6.06 13.97 18.31
N GLY A 74 7.06 13.39 18.99
CA GLY A 74 7.03 13.24 20.44
C GLY A 74 5.84 12.39 20.90
N GLN A 75 4.94 13.00 21.69
CA GLN A 75 3.70 12.35 22.15
C GLN A 75 2.55 12.50 21.15
N ASP A 76 2.70 13.38 20.16
CA ASP A 76 1.66 13.74 19.21
C ASP A 76 1.70 12.92 17.92
N LEU A 77 0.59 12.99 17.20
CA LEU A 77 0.46 12.44 15.86
C LEU A 77 0.24 13.61 14.90
N VAL A 78 1.00 13.64 13.81
CA VAL A 78 0.93 14.70 12.81
C VAL A 78 0.79 14.10 11.41
N PRO A 79 0.00 14.72 10.52
CA PRO A 79 -0.01 14.36 9.10
C PRO A 79 1.39 14.44 8.48
N THR A 80 1.69 13.54 7.55
CA THR A 80 2.94 13.57 6.77
C THR A 80 2.77 14.35 5.47
N ASP A 81 3.88 14.67 4.80
CA ASP A 81 3.85 15.27 3.46
C ASP A 81 3.06 14.40 2.46
N ARG A 82 3.12 13.07 2.61
CA ARG A 82 2.31 12.14 1.81
C ARG A 82 0.82 12.29 2.07
N ALA A 83 0.43 12.55 3.32
CA ALA A 83 -0.96 12.81 3.64
C ALA A 83 -1.44 14.15 3.10
N HIS A 84 -0.62 15.19 3.17
CA HIS A 84 -0.93 16.47 2.53
C HIS A 84 -1.08 16.30 1.02
N TRP A 85 -0.12 15.64 0.38
CA TRP A 85 -0.14 15.38 -1.05
C TRP A 85 -1.36 14.56 -1.51
N LEU A 86 -1.82 13.59 -0.72
CA LEU A 86 -2.94 12.74 -1.10
C LEU A 86 -4.31 13.31 -0.70
N LEU A 87 -4.45 13.78 0.54
CA LEU A 87 -5.74 13.97 1.23
C LEU A 87 -6.14 15.43 1.43
N ASP A 88 -5.26 16.40 1.12
CA ASP A 88 -5.60 17.83 1.20
C ASP A 88 -6.79 18.18 0.31
N GLU A 89 -7.77 18.92 0.83
CA GLU A 89 -9.02 19.18 0.11
C GLU A 89 -8.83 20.04 -1.14
N GLU A 90 -7.92 21.01 -1.10
CA GLU A 90 -7.74 21.98 -2.18
C GLU A 90 -6.65 21.53 -3.18
N THR A 91 -5.59 20.91 -2.66
CA THR A 91 -4.36 20.61 -3.39
C THR A 91 -4.03 19.12 -3.48
N GLY A 92 -4.79 18.28 -2.79
CA GLY A 92 -4.55 16.85 -2.72
C GLY A 92 -4.81 16.14 -4.04
N ALA A 93 -4.08 15.06 -4.27
CA ALA A 93 -4.16 14.25 -5.47
C ALA A 93 -5.51 13.52 -5.59
N ASP A 94 -6.07 13.05 -4.47
CA ASP A 94 -7.35 12.35 -4.39
C ASP A 94 -7.93 12.43 -2.96
N PRO A 95 -8.54 13.57 -2.59
CA PRO A 95 -8.87 13.90 -1.19
C PRO A 95 -9.90 12.96 -0.54
N TYR A 96 -10.66 12.24 -1.37
CA TYR A 96 -11.74 11.35 -0.96
C TYR A 96 -11.47 9.88 -1.30
N LEU A 97 -10.29 9.56 -1.88
CA LEU A 97 -9.88 8.22 -2.29
C LEU A 97 -10.86 7.56 -3.28
N GLU A 98 -11.28 8.34 -4.29
CA GLU A 98 -12.23 7.89 -5.31
C GLU A 98 -11.56 7.13 -6.45
N LEU A 99 -10.24 7.25 -6.60
CA LEU A 99 -9.47 6.60 -7.64
C LEU A 99 -8.92 5.26 -7.15
N ASP A 100 -9.15 4.19 -7.92
CA ASP A 100 -8.51 2.88 -7.68
C ASP A 100 -6.96 3.01 -7.67
N ALA A 101 -6.40 3.96 -8.43
CA ALA A 101 -4.98 4.27 -8.42
C ALA A 101 -4.46 4.62 -7.02
N SER A 102 -5.23 5.41 -6.25
CA SER A 102 -4.91 5.79 -4.88
C SER A 102 -4.94 4.59 -3.95
N LEU A 103 -5.88 3.67 -4.14
CA LEU A 103 -5.97 2.45 -3.35
C LEU A 103 -4.80 1.50 -3.62
N TRP A 104 -4.38 1.35 -4.88
CA TRP A 104 -3.17 0.62 -5.24
C TRP A 104 -1.90 1.27 -4.67
N LEU A 105 -1.81 2.60 -4.70
CA LEU A 105 -0.69 3.35 -4.12
C LEU A 105 -0.65 3.21 -2.59
N LEU A 106 -1.79 3.31 -1.92
CA LEU A 106 -1.91 3.06 -0.48
C LEU A 106 -1.56 1.62 -0.12
N HIS A 107 -1.98 0.63 -0.93
CA HIS A 107 -1.55 -0.74 -0.75
C HIS A 107 -0.02 -0.83 -0.84
N TRP A 108 0.59 -0.25 -1.87
CA TRP A 108 2.04 -0.20 -2.00
C TRP A 108 2.71 0.44 -0.78
N TRP A 109 2.26 1.61 -0.31
CA TRP A 109 2.83 2.26 0.88
C TRP A 109 2.66 1.44 2.15
N LEU A 110 1.48 0.85 2.36
CA LEU A 110 1.19 -0.03 3.48
C LEU A 110 2.19 -1.18 3.51
N VAL A 111 2.29 -1.87 2.37
CA VAL A 111 3.19 -2.99 2.28
C VAL A 111 4.62 -2.44 2.32
N SER A 112 5.16 -1.75 1.33
CA SER A 112 6.58 -1.35 1.26
C SER A 112 7.15 -0.50 2.43
N SER A 113 6.32 -0.05 3.39
CA SER A 113 6.73 0.74 4.56
C SER A 113 7.95 0.21 5.32
N GLU A 114 8.78 1.16 5.76
CA GLU A 114 9.91 0.96 6.66
C GLU A 114 9.89 2.10 7.71
N PRO A 115 9.73 1.81 9.02
CA PRO A 115 9.47 0.47 9.57
C PRO A 115 8.09 -0.05 9.15
N CYS A 116 7.98 -1.35 8.93
CA CYS A 116 6.74 -2.01 8.55
C CYS A 116 5.81 -2.18 9.78
N HIS A 117 4.55 -1.75 9.63
CA HIS A 117 3.54 -1.84 10.70
C HIS A 117 2.65 -3.09 10.63
N VAL A 118 2.63 -3.77 9.47
CA VAL A 118 1.72 -4.88 9.16
C VAL A 118 2.49 -6.16 8.81
N PRO A 119 3.09 -6.85 9.79
CA PRO A 119 3.92 -8.03 9.54
C PRO A 119 3.16 -9.14 8.79
N THR A 120 1.88 -9.35 9.07
CA THR A 120 1.05 -10.35 8.38
C THR A 120 0.90 -10.05 6.88
N TRP A 121 0.62 -8.79 6.51
CA TRP A 121 0.57 -8.35 5.11
C TRP A 121 1.96 -8.43 4.46
N ARG A 122 2.99 -7.97 5.18
CA ARG A 122 4.39 -8.02 4.72
C ARG A 122 4.79 -9.42 4.32
N TYR A 123 4.53 -10.38 5.20
CA TYR A 123 4.88 -11.77 4.95
C TYR A 123 4.12 -12.31 3.73
N LEU A 124 2.80 -12.15 3.70
CA LEU A 124 1.96 -12.73 2.65
C LEU A 124 2.38 -12.25 1.25
N PHE A 125 2.46 -10.94 1.03
CA PHE A 125 2.78 -10.38 -0.28
C PHE A 125 4.30 -10.43 -0.58
N GLY A 126 5.13 -10.11 0.41
CA GLY A 126 6.56 -9.92 0.21
C GLY A 126 7.39 -11.20 0.21
N TYR A 127 6.99 -12.21 0.98
CA TYR A 127 7.88 -13.34 1.32
C TYR A 127 7.24 -14.72 1.15
N SER A 128 5.91 -14.85 1.20
CA SER A 128 5.26 -16.16 1.09
C SER A 128 5.61 -16.81 -0.24
N PRO A 129 6.21 -18.01 -0.26
CA PRO A 129 6.44 -18.73 -1.52
C PRO A 129 5.15 -19.36 -2.07
N PHE A 130 4.07 -19.34 -1.28
CA PHE A 130 2.79 -19.94 -1.62
C PHE A 130 1.76 -18.86 -1.92
N SER A 131 1.04 -19.03 -3.03
CA SER A 131 -0.12 -18.20 -3.34
C SER A 131 -1.39 -18.70 -2.68
N ARG A 132 -1.40 -19.90 -2.09
CA ARG A 132 -2.57 -20.49 -1.45
C ARG A 132 -2.12 -21.19 -0.18
N SER A 133 -2.81 -20.94 0.92
CA SER A 133 -2.52 -21.57 2.22
C SER A 133 -3.78 -21.59 3.08
N SER A 134 -3.97 -22.66 3.84
CA SER A 134 -4.94 -22.66 4.92
C SER A 134 -4.54 -21.64 6.00
N ARG A 135 -5.51 -21.24 6.82
CA ARG A 135 -5.24 -20.36 7.96
C ARG A 135 -4.18 -20.92 8.90
N ALA A 136 -4.28 -22.21 9.23
CA ALA A 136 -3.36 -22.87 10.16
C ALA A 136 -1.92 -22.89 9.64
N GLU A 137 -1.74 -23.18 8.34
CA GLU A 137 -0.41 -23.13 7.71
C GLU A 137 0.16 -21.71 7.72
N LEU A 138 -0.65 -20.71 7.39
CA LEU A 138 -0.20 -19.32 7.40
C LEU A 138 0.14 -18.85 8.82
N GLN A 139 -0.65 -19.23 9.83
CA GLN A 139 -0.33 -18.96 11.24
C GLN A 139 1.02 -19.56 11.65
N GLY A 140 1.26 -20.84 11.32
CA GLY A 140 2.53 -21.51 11.63
C GLY A 140 3.73 -20.81 10.98
N ARG A 141 3.58 -20.40 9.72
CA ARG A 141 4.63 -19.66 8.99
C ARG A 141 4.87 -18.26 9.53
N LEU A 142 3.82 -17.53 9.90
CA LEU A 142 3.93 -16.20 10.52
C LEU A 142 4.61 -16.28 11.89
N ALA A 143 4.25 -17.29 12.70
CA ALA A 143 4.88 -17.54 13.99
C ALA A 143 6.39 -17.82 13.82
N ALA A 144 6.76 -18.70 12.88
CA ALA A 144 8.16 -19.00 12.58
C ALA A 144 8.93 -17.78 12.03
N ALA A 145 8.29 -16.98 11.16
CA ALA A 145 8.90 -15.76 10.63
C ALA A 145 9.11 -14.69 11.72
N ALA A 146 8.15 -14.53 12.64
CA ALA A 146 8.28 -13.62 13.77
C ALA A 146 9.42 -14.04 14.71
N ASP A 147 9.48 -15.32 15.06
CA ASP A 147 10.55 -15.89 15.89
C ASP A 147 11.93 -15.71 15.24
N ALA A 148 12.06 -16.03 13.95
CA ALA A 148 13.31 -15.85 13.20
C ALA A 148 13.75 -14.37 13.12
N ALA A 149 12.80 -13.43 13.11
CA ALA A 149 13.08 -12.00 13.14
C ALA A 149 13.41 -11.46 14.56
N GLY A 150 13.43 -12.32 15.58
CA GLY A 150 13.69 -11.95 16.98
C GLY A 150 12.48 -11.32 17.68
N HIS A 151 11.29 -11.39 17.09
CA HIS A 151 10.07 -10.90 17.70
C HIS A 151 9.49 -11.95 18.64
N ARG A 152 8.78 -11.51 19.68
CA ARG A 152 7.96 -12.43 20.48
C ARG A 152 6.90 -13.06 19.58
N THR A 153 6.86 -14.39 19.54
CA THR A 153 5.85 -15.15 18.79
C THR A 153 4.44 -14.73 19.20
N PRO A 154 3.61 -14.25 18.27
CA PRO A 154 2.25 -13.83 18.58
C PRO A 154 1.36 -15.02 18.94
N ALA A 155 0.36 -14.79 19.81
CA ALA A 155 -0.63 -15.81 20.12
C ALA A 155 -1.44 -16.21 18.87
N ALA A 156 -1.85 -17.48 18.79
CA ALA A 156 -2.60 -18.01 17.64
C ALA A 156 -3.88 -17.19 17.36
N SER A 157 -4.59 -16.75 18.40
CA SER A 157 -5.79 -15.90 18.27
C SER A 157 -5.50 -14.53 17.65
N VAL A 158 -4.34 -13.93 17.94
CA VAL A 158 -3.91 -12.67 17.35
C VAL A 158 -3.59 -12.87 15.86
N LEU A 159 -2.84 -13.91 15.51
CA LEU A 159 -2.57 -14.24 14.11
C LEU A 159 -3.86 -14.55 13.33
N ALA A 160 -4.81 -15.25 13.95
CA ALA A 160 -6.11 -15.51 13.34
C ALA A 160 -6.89 -14.20 13.08
N SER A 161 -6.85 -13.26 14.02
CA SER A 161 -7.47 -11.93 13.87
C SER A 161 -6.83 -11.11 12.74
N ASP A 162 -5.49 -11.11 12.64
CA ASP A 162 -4.76 -10.47 11.55
C ASP A 162 -5.15 -11.07 10.19
N ILE A 163 -5.14 -12.40 10.07
CA ILE A 163 -5.48 -13.09 8.83
C ILE A 163 -6.95 -12.81 8.44
N ALA A 164 -7.87 -12.83 9.40
CA ALA A 164 -9.27 -12.50 9.14
C ALA A 164 -9.44 -11.05 8.66
N CYS A 165 -8.73 -10.11 9.27
CA CYS A 165 -8.75 -8.71 8.85
C CYS A 165 -8.11 -8.52 7.45
N LEU A 166 -7.02 -9.22 7.15
CA LEU A 166 -6.40 -9.25 5.82
C LEU A 166 -7.35 -9.79 4.76
N VAL A 167 -8.07 -10.87 5.05
CA VAL A 167 -9.06 -11.45 4.14
C VAL A 167 -10.23 -10.47 3.95
N SER A 168 -10.74 -9.89 5.04
CA SER A 168 -11.77 -8.86 4.97
C SER A 168 -11.30 -7.62 4.19
N MET A 169 -10.01 -7.32 4.21
CA MET A 169 -9.44 -6.18 3.49
C MET A 169 -9.49 -6.34 1.97
N TYR A 170 -9.23 -7.55 1.43
CA TYR A 170 -8.98 -7.73 0.00
C TYR A 170 -9.83 -8.78 -0.71
N ALA A 171 -10.45 -9.72 0.02
CA ALA A 171 -11.33 -10.70 -0.60
C ALA A 171 -12.67 -10.03 -0.99
N PRO A 172 -13.39 -10.54 -1.99
CA PRO A 172 -14.74 -10.06 -2.31
C PRO A 172 -15.66 -10.12 -1.10
N GLY A 173 -16.59 -9.18 -0.97
CA GLY A 173 -17.52 -9.14 0.15
C GLY A 173 -18.45 -10.34 0.21
N ASP A 174 -19.17 -10.49 1.32
CA ASP A 174 -20.30 -11.43 1.42
C ASP A 174 -21.62 -10.67 1.18
N PRO A 175 -22.29 -10.85 0.03
CA PRO A 175 -23.57 -10.19 -0.21
C PRO A 175 -24.69 -10.72 0.72
N THR A 176 -24.45 -11.84 1.41
CA THR A 176 -25.37 -12.45 2.37
C THR A 176 -25.01 -12.17 3.83
N ALA A 177 -23.95 -11.39 4.09
CA ALA A 177 -23.58 -11.02 5.46
C ALA A 177 -24.71 -10.25 6.14
N ALA A 178 -24.89 -10.55 7.44
CA ALA A 178 -25.87 -9.86 8.28
C ALA A 178 -25.61 -8.34 8.37
N ASN A 179 -24.37 -7.90 8.21
CA ASN A 179 -24.00 -6.49 8.18
C ASN A 179 -23.38 -6.10 6.83
N ILE A 180 -24.23 -5.90 5.82
CA ILE A 180 -23.79 -5.53 4.48
C ILE A 180 -23.12 -4.15 4.43
N GLU A 181 -23.45 -3.24 5.35
CA GLU A 181 -22.82 -1.92 5.43
C GLU A 181 -21.33 -2.04 5.76
N ASP A 182 -20.97 -2.92 6.69
CA ASP A 182 -19.57 -3.20 7.01
C ASP A 182 -18.84 -3.81 5.80
N GLU A 183 -19.51 -4.66 5.02
CA GLU A 183 -18.95 -5.25 3.79
C GLU A 183 -18.68 -4.19 2.71
N LEU A 184 -19.60 -3.25 2.51
CA LEU A 184 -19.50 -2.17 1.51
C LEU A 184 -18.56 -1.04 1.94
N SER A 185 -18.26 -0.93 3.25
CA SER A 185 -17.47 0.17 3.79
C SER A 185 -15.98 0.12 3.47
N ASN A 186 -15.44 -1.02 3.02
CA ASN A 186 -14.00 -1.20 2.80
C ASN A 186 -13.60 -0.92 1.33
N PRO A 187 -12.83 0.15 1.06
CA PRO A 187 -12.40 0.48 -0.31
C PRO A 187 -11.44 -0.55 -0.92
N PHE A 188 -10.63 -1.24 -0.13
CA PHE A 188 -9.55 -2.09 -0.66
C PHE A 188 -10.05 -3.39 -1.32
N ARG A 189 -11.34 -3.71 -1.20
CA ARG A 189 -11.94 -4.87 -1.88
C ARG A 189 -11.96 -4.71 -3.41
N THR A 190 -11.95 -3.47 -3.93
CA THR A 190 -11.91 -3.22 -5.39
C THR A 190 -10.61 -3.71 -6.03
N LEU A 191 -9.53 -3.81 -5.25
CA LEU A 191 -8.22 -4.27 -5.73
C LEU A 191 -8.22 -5.77 -6.06
N HIS A 192 -9.14 -6.53 -5.45
CA HIS A 192 -9.29 -7.98 -5.65
C HIS A 192 -7.97 -8.76 -5.52
N LEU A 193 -7.15 -8.46 -4.51
CA LEU A 193 -5.84 -9.10 -4.31
C LEU A 193 -5.96 -10.55 -3.79
N LEU A 194 -7.12 -10.93 -3.27
CA LEU A 194 -7.41 -12.30 -2.82
C LEU A 194 -8.58 -12.88 -3.59
N ASP A 195 -8.52 -14.17 -3.89
CA ASP A 195 -9.62 -14.90 -4.51
C ASP A 195 -10.74 -15.21 -3.49
N PRO A 196 -12.02 -15.14 -3.91
CA PRO A 196 -13.13 -15.61 -3.10
C PRO A 196 -13.12 -17.14 -3.14
N GLU A 197 -12.59 -17.77 -2.10
CA GLU A 197 -12.81 -19.20 -1.90
C GLU A 197 -13.90 -19.39 -0.84
N PRO A 198 -15.15 -19.68 -1.27
CA PRO A 198 -16.20 -19.95 -0.32
C PRO A 198 -15.85 -21.23 0.45
N PRO A 199 -16.00 -21.22 1.78
CA PRO A 199 -15.82 -22.43 2.55
C PRO A 199 -16.80 -23.52 2.08
N ALA A 200 -16.39 -24.78 2.22
CA ALA A 200 -17.26 -25.92 1.91
C ALA A 200 -18.57 -25.89 2.72
N ASP A 201 -18.51 -25.33 3.93
CA ASP A 201 -19.66 -25.02 4.78
C ASP A 201 -19.91 -23.51 4.77
N ARG A 202 -21.11 -23.08 4.40
CA ARG A 202 -21.51 -21.66 4.34
C ARG A 202 -21.46 -20.95 5.70
N THR A 203 -21.37 -21.69 6.80
CA THR A 203 -21.20 -21.14 8.16
C THR A 203 -19.73 -20.98 8.56
N ALA A 204 -18.78 -21.47 7.77
CA ALA A 204 -17.38 -21.44 8.14
C ALA A 204 -16.74 -20.05 7.94
N ASP A 205 -15.74 -19.78 8.75
CA ASP A 205 -14.94 -18.57 8.72
C ASP A 205 -14.28 -18.38 7.33
N ARG A 206 -14.53 -17.24 6.68
CA ARG A 206 -13.98 -16.91 5.37
C ARG A 206 -12.46 -16.83 5.33
N SER A 207 -11.81 -16.72 6.50
CA SER A 207 -10.36 -16.74 6.65
C SER A 207 -9.75 -18.15 6.69
N HIS A 208 -10.55 -19.22 6.57
CA HIS A 208 -10.08 -20.61 6.58
C HIS A 208 -9.03 -20.91 5.50
N LEU A 209 -9.08 -20.19 4.38
CA LEU A 209 -8.13 -20.25 3.29
C LEU A 209 -7.77 -18.83 2.83
N VAL A 210 -6.48 -18.62 2.56
CA VAL A 210 -5.95 -17.40 1.96
C VAL A 210 -5.36 -17.75 0.60
N ALA A 211 -5.93 -17.18 -0.46
CA ALA A 211 -5.48 -17.37 -1.84
C ALA A 211 -5.19 -15.99 -2.48
N LEU A 212 -3.93 -15.73 -2.81
CA LEU A 212 -3.51 -14.58 -3.60
C LEU A 212 -4.01 -14.74 -5.04
N ARG A 213 -4.74 -13.74 -5.53
CA ARG A 213 -5.18 -13.68 -6.92
C ARG A 213 -3.99 -13.32 -7.80
N ARG A 214 -3.25 -14.34 -8.24
CA ARG A 214 -2.09 -14.16 -9.12
C ARG A 214 -2.52 -13.32 -10.32
N MET A 215 -1.72 -12.30 -10.68
CA MET A 215 -2.01 -11.35 -11.76
C MET A 215 -3.12 -10.32 -11.47
N ALA A 216 -3.52 -10.11 -10.22
CA ALA A 216 -4.38 -8.96 -9.86
C ALA A 216 -3.74 -7.63 -10.27
N GLY A 217 -2.40 -7.55 -10.23
CA GLY A 217 -1.62 -6.38 -10.62
C GLY A 217 -1.76 -5.93 -12.06
N ARG A 218 -2.35 -6.74 -12.96
CA ARG A 218 -2.69 -6.29 -14.33
C ARG A 218 -3.71 -5.14 -14.35
N HIS A 219 -4.51 -4.99 -13.29
CA HIS A 219 -5.45 -3.90 -13.12
C HIS A 219 -4.84 -2.71 -12.35
N CYS A 220 -3.63 -2.87 -11.82
CA CYS A 220 -2.89 -1.77 -11.20
C CYS A 220 -2.48 -0.77 -12.30
N PRO A 221 -2.83 0.52 -12.18
CA PRO A 221 -2.48 1.52 -13.18
C PRO A 221 -0.97 1.59 -13.46
N ALA A 222 -0.60 1.75 -14.73
CA ALA A 222 0.80 1.80 -15.14
C ALA A 222 1.66 2.82 -14.36
N PRO A 223 1.19 4.05 -14.07
CA PRO A 223 1.95 4.98 -13.25
C PRO A 223 2.24 4.48 -11.83
N VAL A 224 1.32 3.72 -11.21
CA VAL A 224 1.54 3.15 -9.87
C VAL A 224 2.57 2.02 -9.92
N GLN A 225 2.54 1.18 -10.97
CA GLN A 225 3.55 0.14 -11.17
C GLN A 225 4.95 0.75 -11.42
N ALA A 226 5.03 1.83 -12.20
CA ALA A 226 6.28 2.55 -12.44
C ALA A 226 6.79 3.26 -11.18
N TYR A 227 5.91 3.95 -10.45
CA TYR A 227 6.22 4.53 -9.14
C TYR A 227 6.81 3.47 -8.19
N ALA A 228 6.12 2.34 -8.04
CA ALA A 228 6.57 1.25 -7.17
C ALA A 228 7.94 0.69 -7.58
N SER A 229 8.20 0.62 -8.89
CA SER A 229 9.49 0.16 -9.43
C SER A 229 10.63 1.13 -9.11
N LEU A 230 10.39 2.43 -9.25
CA LEU A 230 11.36 3.48 -8.95
C LEU A 230 11.58 3.63 -7.44
N ASP A 231 10.52 3.56 -6.62
CA ASP A 231 10.60 3.55 -5.16
C ASP A 231 11.38 2.32 -4.65
N PHE A 232 11.16 1.14 -5.25
CA PHE A 232 11.97 -0.04 -4.96
C PHE A 232 13.44 0.11 -5.39
N ALA A 233 13.69 0.68 -6.57
CA ALA A 233 15.04 0.97 -7.04
C ALA A 233 15.77 1.93 -6.09
N ALA A 234 15.11 3.01 -5.65
CA ALA A 234 15.67 3.98 -4.70
C ALA A 234 16.11 3.35 -3.38
N ARG A 235 15.42 2.30 -2.92
CA ARG A 235 15.74 1.57 -1.68
C ARG A 235 16.77 0.46 -1.82
N THR A 236 16.95 -0.10 -3.02
CA THR A 236 17.69 -1.37 -3.21
C THR A 236 18.80 -1.31 -4.24
N ALA A 237 18.87 -0.21 -5.00
CA ALA A 237 19.93 0.11 -5.95
C ALA A 237 20.60 1.43 -5.52
N SER A 238 21.17 2.14 -6.48
CA SER A 238 21.76 3.46 -6.23
C SER A 238 20.66 4.53 -6.09
N PRO A 239 20.81 5.51 -5.18
CA PRO A 239 19.91 6.66 -5.12
C PRO A 239 20.14 7.66 -6.28
N ALA A 240 21.17 7.46 -7.10
CA ALA A 240 21.46 8.26 -8.29
C ALA A 240 20.92 7.60 -9.57
N ALA A 241 21.25 8.17 -10.73
CA ALA A 241 21.00 7.55 -12.03
C ALA A 241 21.54 6.11 -12.09
N GLY A 242 20.85 5.23 -12.80
CA GLY A 242 21.22 3.82 -12.85
C GLY A 242 20.18 2.95 -13.52
N SER A 243 20.21 1.67 -13.15
CA SER A 243 19.26 0.68 -13.67
C SER A 243 18.91 -0.37 -12.64
N ILE A 244 17.79 -1.06 -12.86
CA ILE A 244 17.39 -2.25 -12.12
C ILE A 244 16.74 -3.25 -13.08
N SER A 245 17.11 -4.52 -12.96
CA SER A 245 16.57 -5.53 -13.86
C SER A 245 15.10 -5.83 -13.58
N LEU A 246 14.33 -6.08 -14.64
CA LEU A 246 12.91 -6.43 -14.55
C LEU A 246 12.71 -7.74 -13.77
N ALA A 247 13.66 -8.67 -13.85
CA ALA A 247 13.64 -9.90 -13.06
C ALA A 247 13.63 -9.62 -11.55
N ARG A 248 14.50 -8.69 -11.09
CA ARG A 248 14.53 -8.26 -9.69
C ARG A 248 13.26 -7.54 -9.30
N LEU A 249 12.79 -6.59 -10.10
CA LEU A 249 11.51 -5.91 -9.84
C LEU A 249 10.33 -6.88 -9.71
N ALA A 250 10.30 -7.91 -10.55
CA ALA A 250 9.22 -8.90 -10.55
C ALA A 250 9.28 -9.87 -9.36
N SER A 251 10.48 -10.29 -8.95
CA SER A 251 10.66 -11.50 -8.13
C SER A 251 11.35 -11.27 -6.78
N ASP A 252 12.12 -10.21 -6.61
CA ASP A 252 12.80 -9.95 -5.33
C ASP A 252 11.75 -9.75 -4.22
N PRO A 253 12.04 -10.18 -2.98
CA PRO A 253 11.21 -9.82 -1.84
C PRO A 253 11.02 -8.31 -1.77
N LEU A 254 9.77 -7.89 -1.57
CA LEU A 254 9.35 -6.49 -1.55
C LEU A 254 9.42 -5.76 -2.90
N GLY A 255 9.77 -6.45 -3.99
CA GLY A 255 9.67 -5.92 -5.33
C GLY A 255 8.22 -5.70 -5.78
N PRO A 256 7.98 -4.77 -6.74
CA PRO A 256 6.64 -4.47 -7.24
C PRO A 256 5.90 -5.69 -7.80
N GLY A 257 6.58 -6.65 -8.43
CA GLY A 257 5.92 -7.86 -8.93
C GLY A 257 5.24 -8.67 -7.84
N ARG A 258 5.93 -8.82 -6.69
CA ARG A 258 5.39 -9.52 -5.53
C ARG A 258 4.32 -8.72 -4.80
N LEU A 259 4.60 -7.45 -4.53
CA LEU A 259 3.71 -6.62 -3.73
C LEU A 259 2.43 -6.25 -4.47
N LEU A 260 2.50 -5.96 -5.77
CA LEU A 260 1.33 -5.61 -6.58
C LEU A 260 0.70 -6.83 -7.27
N LEU A 261 1.26 -8.03 -7.10
CA LEU A 261 0.85 -9.25 -7.79
C LEU A 261 0.86 -9.10 -9.32
N THR A 262 1.92 -8.50 -9.86
CA THR A 262 2.13 -8.26 -11.31
C THR A 262 3.28 -9.13 -11.84
N GLY A 263 3.10 -9.69 -13.04
CA GLY A 263 4.14 -10.49 -13.69
C GLY A 263 5.12 -9.61 -14.49
N THR A 264 6.27 -10.17 -14.87
CA THR A 264 7.30 -9.45 -15.63
C THR A 264 6.76 -8.82 -16.93
N ALA A 265 5.89 -9.53 -17.66
CA ALA A 265 5.32 -9.01 -18.90
C ALA A 265 4.39 -7.81 -18.68
N ASP A 266 3.57 -7.85 -17.63
CA ASP A 266 2.66 -6.75 -17.27
C ASP A 266 3.45 -5.54 -16.75
N LEU A 267 4.45 -5.80 -15.91
CA LEU A 267 5.33 -4.77 -15.40
C LEU A 267 6.09 -4.07 -16.53
N ARG A 268 6.68 -4.83 -17.47
CA ARG A 268 7.34 -4.28 -18.66
C ARG A 268 6.43 -3.38 -19.47
N ARG A 269 5.21 -3.84 -19.74
CA ARG A 269 4.21 -3.07 -20.49
C ARG A 269 3.87 -1.76 -19.78
N ALA A 270 3.65 -1.81 -18.46
CA ALA A 270 3.41 -0.62 -17.65
C ALA A 270 4.60 0.35 -17.67
N LEU A 271 5.83 -0.16 -17.55
CA LEU A 271 7.05 0.65 -17.59
C LEU A 271 7.26 1.32 -18.96
N ASN A 272 7.05 0.59 -20.07
CA ASN A 272 7.12 1.16 -21.41
C ASN A 272 6.07 2.27 -21.61
N GLN A 273 4.83 2.03 -21.20
CA GLN A 273 3.77 3.04 -21.29
C GLN A 273 4.11 4.34 -20.55
N VAL A 274 4.81 4.25 -19.42
CA VAL A 274 5.25 5.43 -18.66
C VAL A 274 6.49 6.06 -19.30
N ALA A 275 7.46 5.25 -19.74
CA ALA A 275 8.67 5.72 -20.43
C ALA A 275 8.37 6.55 -21.68
N ASP A 276 7.30 6.22 -22.43
CA ASP A 276 6.84 7.00 -23.59
C ASP A 276 6.54 8.48 -23.28
N ARG A 277 6.31 8.81 -22.01
CA ARG A 277 6.00 10.17 -21.53
C ARG A 277 7.07 10.78 -20.64
N HIS A 278 8.13 10.03 -20.34
CA HIS A 278 9.18 10.43 -19.42
C HIS A 278 10.54 10.11 -20.05
N ALA A 279 11.17 11.10 -20.66
CA ALA A 279 12.45 10.95 -21.38
C ALA A 279 13.61 10.44 -20.49
N ASP A 280 13.47 10.59 -19.18
CA ASP A 280 14.44 10.10 -18.18
C ASP A 280 14.28 8.62 -17.85
N LEU A 281 13.33 7.91 -18.46
CA LEU A 281 13.03 6.49 -18.23
C LEU A 281 13.09 5.71 -19.55
N ALA A 282 13.65 4.50 -19.49
CA ALA A 282 13.58 3.55 -20.61
C ALA A 282 13.61 2.11 -20.10
N VAL A 283 12.93 1.20 -20.80
CA VAL A 283 13.20 -0.24 -20.66
C VAL A 283 14.15 -0.63 -21.77
N VAL A 284 15.32 -1.14 -21.39
CA VAL A 284 16.36 -1.58 -22.35
C VAL A 284 16.58 -3.08 -22.21
N GLN A 285 17.00 -3.71 -23.29
CA GLN A 285 17.40 -5.11 -23.31
C GLN A 285 18.89 -5.19 -23.67
N SER A 286 19.68 -5.87 -22.84
CA SER A 286 21.09 -6.15 -23.13
C SER A 286 21.24 -7.28 -24.16
N GLY A 287 22.45 -7.46 -24.70
CA GLY A 287 22.74 -8.45 -25.75
C GLY A 287 22.51 -9.91 -25.33
N ASP A 288 22.49 -10.20 -24.03
CA ASP A 288 22.18 -11.50 -23.43
C ASP A 288 20.67 -11.70 -23.15
N GLY A 289 19.84 -10.70 -23.44
CA GLY A 289 18.38 -10.77 -23.26
C GLY A 289 17.87 -10.30 -21.90
N GLU A 290 18.72 -9.81 -21.00
CA GLU A 290 18.26 -9.22 -19.74
C GLU A 290 17.58 -7.86 -19.98
N GLU A 291 16.35 -7.73 -19.51
CA GLU A 291 15.60 -6.46 -19.57
C GLU A 291 15.80 -5.68 -18.28
N SER A 292 16.08 -4.38 -18.39
CA SER A 292 16.27 -3.46 -17.26
C SER A 292 15.51 -2.16 -17.44
N LEU A 293 14.95 -1.65 -16.33
CA LEU A 293 14.50 -0.28 -16.23
C LEU A 293 15.72 0.60 -15.99
N VAL A 294 15.97 1.55 -16.89
CA VAL A 294 17.05 2.54 -16.82
C VAL A 294 16.46 3.90 -16.52
N TYR A 295 17.14 4.65 -15.66
CA TYR A 295 16.77 5.99 -15.25
C TYR A 295 17.99 6.92 -15.22
N SER A 296 17.87 8.10 -15.83
CA SER A 296 18.94 9.11 -15.95
C SER A 296 19.09 10.03 -14.73
N ARG A 297 18.12 9.97 -13.80
CA ARG A 297 18.02 10.82 -12.60
C ARG A 297 17.78 9.97 -11.34
N PRO A 298 17.92 10.55 -10.13
CA PRO A 298 17.52 9.88 -8.89
C PRO A 298 16.10 9.28 -9.01
N PRO A 299 15.94 7.95 -8.79
CA PRO A 299 14.66 7.28 -9.02
C PRO A 299 13.55 7.80 -8.11
N VAL A 300 13.87 8.32 -6.92
CA VAL A 300 12.87 8.93 -6.02
C VAL A 300 12.18 10.15 -6.64
N LEU A 301 12.94 11.03 -7.31
CA LEU A 301 12.39 12.22 -7.96
C LEU A 301 11.54 11.83 -9.17
N LEU A 302 12.01 10.84 -9.94
CA LEU A 302 11.25 10.32 -11.07
C LEU A 302 9.95 9.64 -10.62
N ALA A 303 9.94 8.99 -9.46
CA ALA A 303 8.73 8.40 -8.89
C ALA A 303 7.68 9.48 -8.60
N GLU A 304 8.10 10.62 -8.02
CA GLU A 304 7.22 11.78 -7.76
C GLU A 304 6.70 12.41 -9.06
N ASP A 305 7.56 12.57 -10.07
CA ASP A 305 7.17 13.09 -11.39
C ASP A 305 6.11 12.19 -12.05
N VAL A 306 6.29 10.87 -11.98
CA VAL A 306 5.34 9.87 -12.52
C VAL A 306 3.97 9.97 -11.84
N LEU A 307 3.93 10.10 -10.51
CA LEU A 307 2.65 10.27 -9.80
C LEU A 307 2.02 11.63 -10.14
N SER A 308 2.79 12.71 -10.16
CA SER A 308 2.27 14.06 -10.45
C SER A 308 1.62 14.15 -11.84
N GLY A 309 2.17 13.45 -12.84
CA GLY A 309 1.58 13.34 -14.18
C GLY A 309 0.37 12.40 -14.29
N ALA A 310 0.13 11.54 -13.29
CA ALA A 310 -0.93 10.54 -13.32
C ALA A 310 -2.25 11.05 -12.73
N TYR A 311 -2.20 11.88 -11.70
CA TYR A 311 -3.39 12.36 -10.99
C TYR A 311 -4.03 13.57 -11.70
N PRO A 312 -5.32 13.53 -12.06
CA PRO A 312 -6.00 14.62 -12.77
C PRO A 312 -5.90 15.98 -12.05
N ALA A 313 -6.09 16.01 -10.74
CA ALA A 313 -6.04 17.24 -9.93
C ALA A 313 -4.69 17.95 -10.04
N LEU A 314 -3.60 17.18 -9.98
CA LEU A 314 -2.23 17.70 -10.02
C LEU A 314 -1.84 18.20 -11.41
N ARG A 315 -2.27 17.52 -12.48
CA ARG A 315 -2.06 17.99 -13.87
C ARG A 315 -2.68 19.36 -14.13
N SER A 316 -3.91 19.58 -13.65
CA SER A 316 -4.59 20.86 -13.81
C SER A 316 -3.93 21.99 -13.03
N ALA A 317 -3.29 21.70 -11.89
CA ALA A 317 -2.51 22.69 -11.14
C ALA A 317 -1.23 23.10 -11.90
N ILE A 318 -0.49 22.12 -12.44
CA ILE A 318 0.72 22.38 -13.25
C ILE A 318 0.39 23.22 -14.49
N SER A 319 -0.69 22.88 -15.20
CA SER A 319 -1.13 23.64 -16.37
C SER A 319 -1.46 25.11 -16.04
N ARG A 320 -2.16 25.35 -14.92
CA ARG A 320 -2.48 26.71 -14.44
C ARG A 320 -1.22 27.49 -14.06
N ALA A 321 -0.31 26.89 -13.31
CA ALA A 321 0.95 27.53 -12.91
C ALA A 321 1.83 27.89 -14.13
N ALA A 322 1.86 27.04 -15.16
CA ALA A 322 2.58 27.32 -16.40
C ALA A 322 1.96 28.49 -17.20
N GLN A 323 0.63 28.64 -17.16
CA GLN A 323 -0.08 29.78 -17.78
C GLN A 323 0.15 31.09 -17.02
N GLU A 324 0.22 31.06 -15.68
CA GLU A 324 0.47 32.24 -14.84
C GLU A 324 1.95 32.70 -14.87
N GLY A 325 2.90 31.77 -14.98
CA GLY A 325 4.33 32.09 -15.18
C GLY A 325 4.64 32.68 -16.57
N SER A 326 3.83 32.31 -17.57
CA SER A 326 3.89 32.84 -18.94
C SER A 326 3.32 34.26 -19.04
N SER A 327 2.24 34.56 -18.31
CA SER A 327 1.63 35.90 -18.32
C SER A 327 2.43 36.93 -17.51
N SER A 328 3.14 36.50 -16.47
CA SER A 328 4.01 37.37 -15.64
C SER A 328 5.37 37.68 -16.28
N SER A 329 5.74 37.03 -17.39
CA SER A 329 6.93 37.33 -18.19
C SER A 329 6.65 38.22 -19.42
N LEU A 330 5.40 38.66 -19.58
CA LEU A 330 4.94 39.57 -20.64
C LEU A 330 4.49 40.95 -20.12
N SER A 331 4.83 41.30 -18.88
CA SER A 331 4.52 42.59 -18.25
C SER A 331 5.78 43.40 -17.94
#